data_AF-A0A8J4S4T9-F1
#
_entry.id   AF-A0A8J4S4T9-F1
#
_cell.length_a   1.000
_cell.length_b   1.000
_cell.length_c   1.000
_cell.angle_alpha   90.00
_cell.angle_beta   90.00
_cell.angle_gamma   90.00
#
_symmetry.space_group_name_H-M   'P 1'
#
loop_
_entity.id
_entity.type
_entity.pdbx_description
1 polymer ?
#
loop_
_entity_poly.entity_id
_entity_poly.type
_entity_poly.pdbx_seq_one_letter_code
_entity_poly.pdbx_strand_id
1 'polypeptide(L)'
;MILPLPTWPVSWSTNSFAATIEGDTYLPVPDGMSYSTDPYDNTEAYWTAFNESSYTSLKDLITKTAEVQTMETFGTATLECGFSLANGTARGLPEEVEWSQLTSSHEGPCEVWCDDTLVFEDWNCALDYTSDPAKLPYDSSKCSGTSMLTSYWTRLHLGLRSMTYAVHFGFFCLLHRLTMVSLSSAALVVAASVLAAQAEAHSYVTNPMPTWSVGYPSTNYAGLIDGQKYLPCPKGLSYGGTPESNTNAYWKAFNASKYTSLKDLADKTMVLQTLSPFGKATAECGFSIKNGTARALPKEVQWHDFGLSHQGPCEVWCDGKLAFEDKNCALNYPEVPASLPYDKSVCEGASMMQSYWIAVHGLPWQLYLNCIPLKGGDSTAGESDTTVTQTTTAPEASTTTTTEAPTATDTPKTETTTDAPETTPAAPTPTTATPTATEATPTTDENTGGGKCTRRM
;
A
#
# COMPACT_ATOMS: atom_id res chain seq x y z
N MET A 1 15.34 1.51 0.57
CA MET A 1 16.68 1.08 1.01
C MET A 1 16.79 1.22 2.52
N ILE A 2 17.35 0.22 3.20
CA ILE A 2 17.59 0.21 4.65
C ILE A 2 19.08 0.12 5.00
N LEU A 3 19.94 -0.28 4.05
CA LEU A 3 21.40 -0.28 4.20
C LEU A 3 22.07 0.24 2.91
N PRO A 4 22.92 1.28 2.98
CA PRO A 4 23.12 2.13 4.16
C PRO A 4 21.82 2.88 4.49
N LEU A 5 21.49 3.05 5.77
CA LEU A 5 20.24 3.73 6.13
C LEU A 5 20.32 5.22 5.70
N PRO A 6 19.33 5.77 4.98
CA PRO A 6 19.36 7.18 4.60
C PRO A 6 19.26 8.12 5.80
N THR A 7 19.61 9.39 5.60
CA THR A 7 19.25 10.44 6.56
C THR A 7 17.94 11.07 6.11
N TRP A 8 16.93 10.97 6.95
CA TRP A 8 15.59 11.46 6.66
C TRP A 8 15.39 12.86 7.26
N PRO A 9 14.51 13.69 6.68
CA PRO A 9 14.14 15.00 7.25
C PRO A 9 13.40 14.86 8.59
N VAL A 10 12.86 13.68 8.89
CA VAL A 10 12.19 13.33 10.15
C VAL A 10 12.81 12.10 10.79
N SER A 11 12.40 11.74 12.02
CA SER A 11 13.00 10.64 12.80
C SER A 11 12.64 9.24 12.30
N TRP A 12 11.99 9.11 11.15
CA TRP A 12 11.49 7.86 10.58
C TRP A 12 11.58 7.89 9.05
N SER A 13 11.50 6.73 8.40
CA SER A 13 11.66 6.55 6.95
C SER A 13 10.33 6.34 6.23
N THR A 14 10.25 6.74 4.96
CA THR A 14 9.10 6.39 4.09
C THR A 14 9.44 5.26 3.12
N ASN A 15 8.44 4.47 2.73
CA ASN A 15 8.48 3.53 1.60
C ASN A 15 7.76 4.06 0.35
N SER A 16 7.24 5.28 0.38
CA SER A 16 6.59 5.93 -0.77
C SER A 16 7.58 6.17 -1.92
N PHE A 17 7.08 6.11 -3.16
CA PHE A 17 7.85 6.44 -4.35
C PHE A 17 8.21 7.92 -4.40
N ALA A 18 9.43 8.22 -4.84
CA ALA A 18 9.92 9.59 -4.94
C ALA A 18 9.63 10.27 -6.29
N ALA A 19 9.29 9.52 -7.33
CA ALA A 19 8.94 10.10 -8.64
C ALA A 19 7.98 9.20 -9.44
N THR A 20 7.61 9.61 -10.64
CA THR A 20 6.89 8.81 -11.65
C THR A 20 7.47 9.10 -13.03
N ILE A 21 7.37 8.17 -13.97
CA ILE A 21 7.75 8.38 -15.38
C ILE A 21 6.53 8.11 -16.26
N GLU A 22 6.28 8.97 -17.24
CA GLU A 22 5.30 8.70 -18.29
C GLU A 22 5.85 7.68 -19.28
N GLY A 23 5.82 6.39 -18.89
CA GLY A 23 6.35 5.26 -19.66
C GLY A 23 6.04 5.33 -21.14
N ASP A 24 4.76 5.34 -21.51
CA ASP A 24 4.33 5.35 -22.92
C ASP A 24 4.84 6.56 -23.72
N THR A 25 5.19 7.66 -23.05
CA THR A 25 5.72 8.86 -23.69
C THR A 25 7.21 8.72 -23.99
N TYR A 26 7.98 8.16 -23.06
CA TYR A 26 9.45 8.12 -23.15
C TYR A 26 9.99 6.77 -23.61
N LEU A 27 9.23 5.71 -23.38
CA LEU A 27 9.45 4.32 -23.75
C LEU A 27 8.14 3.75 -24.33
N PRO A 28 7.76 4.11 -25.57
CA PRO A 28 6.53 3.64 -26.20
C PRO A 28 6.40 2.11 -26.12
N VAL A 29 5.19 1.62 -25.83
CA VAL A 29 4.92 0.19 -25.69
C VAL A 29 5.27 -0.54 -27.00
N PRO A 30 6.11 -1.60 -26.95
CA PRO A 30 6.44 -2.38 -28.13
C PRO A 30 5.23 -3.09 -28.73
N ASP A 31 5.27 -3.35 -30.03
CA ASP A 31 4.19 -4.04 -30.73
C ASP A 31 3.87 -5.40 -30.11
N GLY A 32 2.60 -5.59 -29.72
CA GLY A 32 2.12 -6.82 -29.10
C GLY A 32 2.42 -6.98 -27.61
N MET A 33 3.03 -5.98 -26.98
CA MET A 33 3.31 -5.94 -25.54
C MET A 33 2.38 -4.96 -24.80
N SER A 34 2.53 -4.88 -23.47
CA SER A 34 1.72 -4.00 -22.61
C SER A 34 2.51 -3.64 -21.35
N TYR A 35 2.31 -2.43 -20.81
CA TYR A 35 2.67 -2.07 -19.43
C TYR A 35 1.52 -2.26 -18.44
N SER A 36 0.42 -2.85 -18.90
CA SER A 36 -0.81 -3.12 -18.15
C SER A 36 -1.10 -4.62 -18.10
N THR A 37 -0.05 -5.40 -17.88
CA THR A 37 -0.07 -6.85 -17.68
C THR A 37 0.52 -7.15 -16.30
N ASP A 38 0.88 -8.41 -16.03
CA ASP A 38 1.58 -8.72 -14.79
C ASP A 38 2.96 -8.05 -14.75
N PRO A 39 3.51 -7.79 -13.55
CA PRO A 39 4.76 -7.05 -13.40
C PRO A 39 5.97 -7.67 -14.12
N TYR A 40 6.00 -9.01 -14.29
CA TYR A 40 7.08 -9.67 -15.02
C TYR A 40 6.97 -9.32 -16.51
N ASP A 41 5.80 -9.51 -17.12
CA ASP A 41 5.54 -9.16 -18.53
C ASP A 41 5.78 -7.66 -18.80
N ASN A 42 5.41 -6.79 -17.85
CA ASN A 42 5.68 -5.35 -17.94
C ASN A 42 7.19 -5.05 -17.92
N THR A 43 7.97 -5.85 -17.19
CA THR A 43 9.43 -5.74 -17.15
C THR A 43 10.05 -6.17 -18.47
N GLU A 44 9.54 -7.22 -19.10
CA GLU A 44 9.96 -7.61 -20.46
C GLU A 44 9.61 -6.52 -21.49
N ALA A 45 8.41 -5.94 -21.40
CA ALA A 45 8.00 -4.82 -22.25
C ALA A 45 8.91 -3.60 -22.07
N TYR A 46 9.23 -3.26 -20.81
CA TYR A 46 10.13 -2.15 -20.49
C TYR A 46 11.48 -2.35 -21.13
N TRP A 47 12.09 -3.53 -20.97
CA TRP A 47 13.43 -3.78 -21.52
C TRP A 47 13.44 -3.80 -23.04
N THR A 48 12.37 -4.28 -23.67
CA THR A 48 12.21 -4.21 -25.12
C THR A 48 12.19 -2.76 -25.59
N ALA A 49 11.38 -1.89 -24.97
CA ALA A 49 11.33 -0.47 -25.32
C ALA A 49 12.63 0.28 -24.95
N PHE A 50 13.21 -0.01 -23.80
CA PHE A 50 14.43 0.63 -23.29
C PHE A 50 15.62 0.34 -24.20
N ASN A 51 15.77 -0.91 -24.66
CA ASN A 51 16.85 -1.30 -25.56
C ASN A 51 16.75 -0.68 -26.96
N GLU A 52 15.55 -0.27 -27.38
CA GLU A 52 15.33 0.48 -28.62
C GLU A 52 15.46 2.01 -28.43
N SER A 53 15.52 2.47 -27.18
CA SER A 53 15.59 3.88 -26.83
C SER A 53 17.02 4.45 -26.92
N SER A 54 17.15 5.75 -26.67
CA SER A 54 18.45 6.42 -26.55
C SER A 54 18.99 6.51 -25.12
N TYR A 55 18.25 5.98 -24.14
CA TYR A 55 18.69 6.03 -22.73
C TYR A 55 19.77 5.00 -22.49
N THR A 56 20.81 5.39 -21.76
CA THR A 56 21.99 4.53 -21.56
C THR A 56 21.97 3.77 -20.25
N SER A 57 21.10 4.16 -19.32
CA SER A 57 20.91 3.53 -18.01
C SER A 57 19.57 3.92 -17.41
N LEU A 58 19.15 3.22 -16.36
CA LEU A 58 17.98 3.59 -15.59
C LEU A 58 18.16 4.97 -14.94
N LYS A 59 19.35 5.27 -14.38
CA LYS A 59 19.69 6.63 -13.91
C LYS A 59 19.48 7.69 -14.98
N ASP A 60 19.90 7.44 -16.23
CA ASP A 60 19.77 8.39 -17.34
C ASP A 60 18.30 8.63 -17.71
N LEU A 61 17.50 7.57 -17.85
CA LEU A 61 16.06 7.66 -18.08
C LEU A 61 15.38 8.47 -16.97
N ILE A 62 15.62 8.13 -15.71
CA ILE A 62 15.02 8.79 -14.55
C ILE A 62 15.37 10.27 -14.52
N THR A 63 16.66 10.61 -14.65
CA THR A 63 17.12 12.00 -14.54
C THR A 63 16.50 12.89 -15.62
N LYS A 64 16.21 12.34 -16.80
CA LYS A 64 15.67 13.09 -17.93
C LYS A 64 14.14 13.19 -17.95
N THR A 65 13.43 12.27 -17.30
CA THR A 65 11.99 12.07 -17.56
C THR A 65 11.12 12.01 -16.31
N ALA A 66 11.71 11.84 -15.13
CA ALA A 66 10.94 11.60 -13.92
C ALA A 66 10.30 12.89 -13.37
N GLU A 67 9.03 12.80 -13.00
CA GLU A 67 8.27 13.82 -12.26
C GLU A 67 8.34 13.50 -10.76
N VAL A 68 9.01 14.36 -9.98
CA VAL A 68 9.21 14.14 -8.54
C VAL A 68 7.94 14.40 -7.71
N GLN A 69 7.80 13.66 -6.63
CA GLN A 69 6.66 13.75 -5.72
C GLN A 69 6.89 14.75 -4.58
N THR A 70 5.80 15.21 -3.97
CA THR A 70 5.84 16.02 -2.74
C THR A 70 4.98 15.36 -1.67
N MET A 71 5.55 15.21 -0.47
CA MET A 71 4.84 14.72 0.72
C MET A 71 4.87 15.80 1.80
N GLU A 72 3.76 15.98 2.52
CA GLU A 72 3.66 16.98 3.60
C GLU A 72 4.79 16.84 4.63
N THR A 73 5.09 15.60 5.03
CA THR A 73 6.09 15.31 6.07
C THR A 73 7.54 15.36 5.58
N PHE A 74 7.80 15.02 4.32
CA PHE A 74 9.16 14.88 3.79
C PHE A 74 9.58 16.03 2.85
N GLY A 75 8.65 16.89 2.45
CA GLY A 75 8.87 17.91 1.42
C GLY A 75 8.84 17.33 0.00
N THR A 76 9.40 18.06 -0.95
CA THR A 76 9.53 17.63 -2.34
C THR A 76 10.75 16.74 -2.51
N ALA A 77 10.56 15.58 -3.13
CA ALA A 77 11.64 14.69 -3.48
C ALA A 77 12.60 15.34 -4.49
N THR A 78 13.85 14.88 -4.50
CA THR A 78 14.85 15.30 -5.47
C THR A 78 15.27 14.14 -6.36
N LEU A 79 15.72 14.44 -7.58
CA LEU A 79 16.36 13.46 -8.47
C LEU A 79 17.77 13.04 -8.00
N GLU A 80 18.24 13.53 -6.85
CA GLU A 80 19.55 13.16 -6.32
C GLU A 80 19.39 12.28 -5.06
N CYS A 81 18.35 12.53 -4.26
CA CYS A 81 18.19 11.91 -2.94
C CYS A 81 16.74 11.47 -2.61
N GLY A 82 15.81 11.52 -3.56
CA GLY A 82 14.40 11.25 -3.27
C GLY A 82 13.92 12.12 -2.10
N PHE A 83 13.26 11.52 -1.11
CA PHE A 83 12.84 12.17 0.14
C PHE A 83 13.91 12.23 1.24
N SER A 84 15.12 11.72 0.99
CA SER A 84 16.23 11.81 1.93
C SER A 84 17.02 13.11 1.76
N LEU A 85 17.81 13.45 2.76
CA LEU A 85 18.65 14.63 2.76
C LEU A 85 19.94 14.40 1.98
N ALA A 86 20.20 15.22 0.96
CA ALA A 86 21.47 15.24 0.23
C ALA A 86 22.68 15.58 1.13
N ASN A 87 22.45 16.41 2.15
CA ASN A 87 23.45 16.76 3.17
C ASN A 87 23.30 15.93 4.45
N GLY A 88 22.91 14.65 4.31
CA GLY A 88 22.68 13.73 5.42
C GLY A 88 23.95 13.37 6.22
N THR A 89 23.75 12.57 7.26
CA THR A 89 24.83 12.00 8.07
C THR A 89 25.63 10.98 7.23
N ALA A 90 26.94 11.23 7.07
CA ALA A 90 27.84 10.32 6.38
C ALA A 90 27.94 8.96 7.10
N ARG A 91 28.09 7.87 6.33
CA ARG A 91 28.26 6.51 6.87
C ARG A 91 29.49 5.84 6.25
N GLY A 92 29.77 4.59 6.60
CA GLY A 92 30.67 3.75 5.81
C GLY A 92 29.95 3.12 4.62
N LEU A 93 30.70 2.73 3.59
CA LEU A 93 30.19 1.83 2.56
C LEU A 93 29.79 0.49 3.22
N PRO A 94 28.57 -0.02 3.02
CA PRO A 94 28.22 -1.35 3.51
C PRO A 94 28.82 -2.43 2.62
N GLU A 95 28.79 -3.68 3.08
CA GLU A 95 29.18 -4.83 2.25
C GLU A 95 28.19 -5.05 1.09
N GLU A 96 26.91 -4.86 1.35
CA GLU A 96 25.80 -4.99 0.40
C GLU A 96 24.85 -3.80 0.54
N VAL A 97 24.11 -3.48 -0.52
CA VAL A 97 22.99 -2.54 -0.45
C VAL A 97 21.73 -3.33 -0.09
N GLU A 98 21.00 -2.91 0.95
CA GLU A 98 19.80 -3.63 1.38
C GLU A 98 18.52 -2.84 1.13
N TRP A 99 17.52 -3.52 0.58
CA TRP A 99 16.18 -3.01 0.35
C TRP A 99 15.16 -3.79 1.17
N SER A 100 14.26 -3.10 1.86
CA SER A 100 13.05 -3.73 2.39
C SER A 100 11.94 -3.66 1.34
N GLN A 101 11.10 -4.69 1.29
CA GLN A 101 9.90 -4.74 0.42
C GLN A 101 10.18 -4.68 -1.09
N LEU A 102 11.29 -5.27 -1.53
CA LEU A 102 11.55 -5.55 -2.94
C LEU A 102 10.78 -6.84 -3.32
N THR A 103 9.47 -6.72 -3.62
CA THR A 103 8.55 -7.86 -3.72
C THR A 103 8.17 -8.23 -5.15
N SER A 104 7.81 -9.49 -5.39
CA SER A 104 7.34 -10.05 -6.68
C SER A 104 5.94 -9.59 -7.12
N SER A 105 5.50 -8.43 -6.66
CA SER A 105 4.33 -7.73 -7.21
C SER A 105 4.74 -6.39 -7.79
N HIS A 106 6.04 -6.12 -7.78
CA HIS A 106 6.71 -4.84 -7.93
C HIS A 106 8.00 -4.97 -8.74
N GLU A 107 8.04 -5.96 -9.62
CA GLU A 107 9.12 -6.28 -10.53
C GLU A 107 9.59 -5.08 -11.35
N GLY A 108 10.87 -5.10 -11.67
CA GLY A 108 11.49 -4.13 -12.55
C GLY A 108 12.97 -3.88 -12.23
N PRO A 109 13.64 -3.09 -13.07
CA PRO A 109 15.09 -2.95 -13.06
C PRO A 109 15.57 -2.17 -11.85
N CYS A 110 16.80 -2.44 -11.42
CA CYS A 110 17.45 -1.62 -10.40
C CYS A 110 18.95 -1.44 -10.69
N GLU A 111 19.49 -0.32 -10.20
CA GLU A 111 20.90 0.05 -10.35
C GLU A 111 21.45 0.58 -9.03
N VAL A 112 22.75 0.42 -8.79
CA VAL A 112 23.50 1.14 -7.76
C VAL A 112 24.64 1.90 -8.40
N TRP A 113 24.79 3.16 -8.01
CA TRP A 113 25.78 4.09 -8.50
C TRP A 113 26.61 4.64 -7.35
N CYS A 114 27.90 4.81 -7.60
CA CYS A 114 28.77 5.63 -6.78
C CYS A 114 29.12 6.89 -7.58
N ASP A 115 28.56 8.05 -7.18
CA ASP A 115 28.45 9.26 -8.00
C ASP A 115 27.91 8.96 -9.42
N ASP A 116 28.80 9.02 -10.41
CA ASP A 116 28.52 8.79 -11.83
C ASP A 116 29.06 7.44 -12.32
N THR A 117 29.51 6.58 -11.41
CA THR A 117 29.99 5.23 -11.73
C THR A 117 28.93 4.20 -11.39
N LEU A 118 28.46 3.45 -12.39
CA LEU A 118 27.59 2.29 -12.19
C LEU A 118 28.38 1.17 -11.51
N VAL A 119 27.89 0.69 -10.37
CA VAL A 119 28.56 -0.35 -9.54
C VAL A 119 27.71 -1.60 -9.35
N PHE A 120 26.45 -1.56 -9.76
CA PHE A 120 25.55 -2.70 -9.85
C PHE A 120 24.38 -2.38 -10.79
N GLU A 121 23.96 -3.34 -11.58
CA GLU A 121 22.71 -3.30 -12.33
C GLU A 121 22.09 -4.69 -12.35
N ASP A 122 20.77 -4.74 -12.38
CA ASP A 122 20.03 -5.96 -12.58
C ASP A 122 18.70 -5.66 -13.27
N TRP A 123 18.29 -6.59 -14.13
CA TRP A 123 17.15 -6.40 -15.01
C TRP A 123 15.82 -6.47 -14.26
N ASN A 124 15.75 -7.23 -13.15
CA ASN A 124 14.57 -7.42 -12.33
C ASN A 124 14.92 -7.82 -10.89
N CYS A 125 15.16 -6.81 -10.06
CA CYS A 125 15.67 -7.06 -8.71
C CYS A 125 14.68 -7.77 -7.79
N ALA A 126 13.38 -7.64 -8.04
CA ALA A 126 12.34 -8.32 -7.26
C ALA A 126 12.31 -9.81 -7.51
N LEU A 127 12.71 -10.22 -8.71
CA LEU A 127 12.81 -11.61 -9.09
C LEU A 127 14.12 -12.22 -8.58
N ASP A 128 15.23 -11.50 -8.74
CA ASP A 128 16.57 -12.07 -8.52
C ASP A 128 17.05 -11.93 -7.05
N TYR A 129 16.49 -10.99 -6.27
CA TYR A 129 16.87 -10.73 -4.87
C TYR A 129 15.69 -10.85 -3.92
N THR A 130 15.19 -12.08 -3.75
CA THR A 130 13.94 -12.38 -3.01
C THR A 130 14.06 -12.42 -1.48
N SER A 131 15.22 -12.10 -0.90
CA SER A 131 15.38 -12.07 0.57
C SER A 131 14.66 -10.85 1.17
N ASP A 132 14.33 -10.89 2.46
CA ASP A 132 13.84 -9.72 3.21
C ASP A 132 14.74 -9.48 4.44
N PRO A 133 15.60 -8.46 4.41
CA PRO A 133 15.78 -7.50 3.32
C PRO A 133 16.45 -8.11 2.08
N ALA A 134 16.15 -7.56 0.91
CA ALA A 134 16.81 -7.88 -0.36
C ALA A 134 18.25 -7.37 -0.31
N LYS A 135 19.21 -8.21 -0.65
CA LYS A 135 20.64 -7.94 -0.55
C LYS A 135 21.26 -7.83 -1.92
N LEU A 136 21.53 -6.60 -2.35
CA LEU A 136 22.13 -6.30 -3.65
C LEU A 136 23.65 -6.25 -3.51
N PRO A 137 24.41 -7.14 -4.18
CA PRO A 137 25.85 -7.01 -4.26
C PRO A 137 26.20 -5.76 -5.07
N TYR A 138 27.38 -5.19 -4.85
CA TYR A 138 27.87 -4.11 -5.70
C TYR A 138 29.39 -4.04 -5.66
N ASP A 139 30.00 -3.46 -6.69
CA ASP A 139 31.45 -3.28 -6.77
C ASP A 139 31.90 -2.06 -5.95
N SER A 140 32.00 -2.23 -4.63
CA SER A 140 32.42 -1.18 -3.71
C SER A 140 33.84 -0.64 -3.98
N SER A 141 34.68 -1.39 -4.71
CA SER A 141 36.03 -0.95 -5.09
C SER A 141 36.00 0.26 -6.04
N LYS A 142 34.92 0.40 -6.82
CA LYS A 142 34.66 1.53 -7.71
C LYS A 142 34.15 2.78 -6.98
N CYS A 143 33.82 2.68 -5.70
CA CYS A 143 33.32 3.78 -4.87
C CYS A 143 34.42 4.52 -4.11
N SER A 144 35.69 4.32 -4.49
CA SER A 144 36.81 4.98 -3.85
C SER A 144 36.84 6.47 -4.21
N GLY A 145 36.77 7.33 -3.19
CA GLY A 145 36.77 8.78 -3.36
C GLY A 145 35.44 9.38 -3.81
N THR A 146 34.39 8.57 -3.92
CA THR A 146 33.07 9.04 -4.35
C THR A 146 32.32 9.72 -3.21
N SER A 147 31.45 10.65 -3.62
CA SER A 147 30.39 11.21 -2.82
C SER A 147 29.29 10.22 -2.58
N MET A 148 28.42 10.09 -3.56
CA MET A 148 27.11 9.51 -3.48
C MET A 148 27.19 8.01 -3.57
N LEU A 149 26.35 7.31 -2.80
CA LEU A 149 25.87 5.98 -3.18
C LEU A 149 24.37 6.10 -3.40
N THR A 150 23.95 5.90 -4.65
CA THR A 150 22.58 6.06 -5.09
C THR A 150 22.08 4.73 -5.62
N SER A 151 20.95 4.23 -5.11
CA SER A 151 20.34 3.00 -5.59
C SER A 151 18.97 3.28 -6.16
N TYR A 152 18.76 2.98 -7.44
CA TYR A 152 17.53 3.21 -8.18
C TYR A 152 16.77 1.91 -8.32
N TRP A 153 15.45 1.91 -8.20
CA TRP A 153 14.62 0.74 -8.51
C TRP A 153 13.32 1.19 -9.17
N THR A 154 13.05 0.78 -10.40
CA THR A 154 11.79 1.10 -11.06
C THR A 154 10.82 -0.05 -10.91
N ARG A 155 9.65 0.24 -10.34
CA ARG A 155 8.56 -0.71 -10.20
C ARG A 155 7.65 -0.64 -11.42
N LEU A 156 7.39 -1.76 -12.06
CA LEU A 156 6.63 -1.83 -13.31
C LEU A 156 5.27 -2.51 -13.13
N HIS A 157 4.46 -2.02 -12.18
CA HIS A 157 3.07 -2.46 -11.99
C HIS A 157 2.03 -1.42 -12.50
N LEU A 158 1.10 -1.89 -13.35
CA LEU A 158 -0.19 -1.31 -13.82
C LEU A 158 -0.23 0.06 -14.52
N GLY A 159 -0.70 0.01 -15.78
CA GLY A 159 -1.19 1.09 -16.67
C GLY A 159 -1.79 2.36 -16.06
N LEU A 160 -1.03 3.45 -16.20
CA LEU A 160 -1.34 4.69 -16.96
C LEU A 160 -0.22 5.73 -16.76
N ARG A 161 0.78 5.42 -15.93
CA ARG A 161 2.07 6.10 -15.80
C ARG A 161 3.03 5.00 -15.30
N SER A 162 4.20 4.83 -15.89
CA SER A 162 5.21 3.95 -15.27
C SER A 162 5.55 4.51 -13.89
N MET A 163 5.17 3.80 -12.82
CA MET A 163 5.46 4.25 -11.46
C MET A 163 6.93 3.99 -11.13
N THR A 164 7.79 4.90 -11.55
CA THR A 164 9.21 4.85 -11.21
C THR A 164 9.40 5.19 -9.74
N TYR A 165 9.72 4.21 -8.90
CA TYR A 165 10.30 4.48 -7.60
C TYR A 165 11.71 5.04 -7.80
N ALA A 166 11.82 6.31 -8.19
CA ALA A 166 13.09 7.00 -8.26
C ALA A 166 13.55 7.36 -6.85
N VAL A 167 13.71 6.34 -6.01
CA VAL A 167 14.35 6.51 -4.72
C VAL A 167 15.81 6.71 -5.05
N HIS A 168 16.28 7.94 -4.95
CA HIS A 168 17.70 8.24 -5.06
C HIS A 168 18.24 8.35 -3.63
N PHE A 169 19.51 8.04 -3.40
CA PHE A 169 20.18 8.38 -2.15
C PHE A 169 21.50 9.08 -2.39
N GLY A 170 21.74 10.01 -1.46
CA GLY A 170 22.94 10.78 -1.33
C GLY A 170 23.90 10.22 -0.29
N PHE A 171 25.19 10.33 -0.58
CA PHE A 171 26.28 10.14 0.34
C PHE A 171 27.37 11.19 0.02
N PHE A 172 28.10 11.71 1.00
CA PHE A 172 29.54 12.02 0.87
C PHE A 172 30.08 12.23 2.26
N CYS A 173 31.06 11.42 2.64
CA CYS A 173 32.47 11.79 2.59
C CYS A 173 33.22 10.82 3.48
N LEU A 174 34.05 9.98 2.86
CA LEU A 174 35.15 9.31 3.53
C LEU A 174 35.96 10.36 4.31
N LEU A 175 36.23 10.11 5.59
CA LEU A 175 37.16 10.93 6.37
C LEU A 175 38.55 10.93 5.68
N HIS A 176 38.84 11.97 4.91
CA HIS A 176 40.20 12.48 4.82
C HIS A 176 40.25 13.80 5.59
N ARG A 177 41.07 13.78 6.65
CA ARG A 177 41.34 14.89 7.57
C ARG A 177 41.49 16.22 6.82
N LEU A 178 40.73 17.27 7.17
CA LEU A 178 41.22 18.64 7.44
C LEU A 178 40.08 19.70 7.55
N THR A 179 40.12 20.44 8.66
CA THR A 179 39.68 21.84 8.96
C THR A 179 38.33 22.38 8.45
N MET A 180 37.45 22.68 9.41
CA MET A 180 36.20 23.44 9.26
C MET A 180 36.40 24.85 8.70
N VAL A 181 35.57 25.23 7.74
CA VAL A 181 35.18 26.63 7.48
C VAL A 181 33.66 26.69 7.42
N SER A 182 33.09 27.48 8.34
CA SER A 182 31.66 27.76 8.47
C SER A 182 31.26 28.87 7.51
N LEU A 183 30.10 28.74 6.85
CA LEU A 183 29.34 29.86 6.30
C LEU A 183 27.83 29.57 6.39
N SER A 184 27.10 30.58 6.83
CA SER A 184 25.69 30.55 7.21
C SER A 184 24.75 31.12 6.13
N SER A 185 23.47 30.75 6.28
CA SER A 185 22.26 31.52 5.94
C SER A 185 21.73 31.47 4.51
N ALA A 186 20.49 31.05 4.30
CA ALA A 186 19.29 31.91 4.39
C ALA A 186 18.03 31.13 4.01
N ALA A 187 16.94 31.39 4.73
CA ALA A 187 15.62 30.78 4.54
C ALA A 187 14.87 31.37 3.34
N LEU A 188 14.06 30.54 2.67
CA LEU A 188 12.97 31.00 1.81
C LEU A 188 11.68 30.25 2.19
N VAL A 189 10.68 31.01 2.62
CA VAL A 189 9.32 30.56 2.88
C VAL A 189 8.53 30.70 1.58
N VAL A 190 7.99 29.59 1.06
CA VAL A 190 6.93 29.62 0.04
C VAL A 190 5.83 28.67 0.47
N ALA A 191 4.66 29.22 0.78
CA ALA A 191 3.44 28.48 0.97
C ALA A 191 2.85 28.11 -0.40
N ALA A 192 2.70 26.81 -0.66
CA ALA A 192 1.87 26.28 -1.73
C ALA A 192 1.22 24.99 -1.24
N SER A 193 -0.05 25.08 -0.86
CA SER A 193 -0.91 23.96 -0.51
C SER A 193 -1.36 23.23 -1.78
N VAL A 194 -0.84 22.03 -2.00
CA VAL A 194 -1.40 21.04 -2.92
C VAL A 194 -1.59 19.75 -2.14
N LEU A 195 -2.84 19.35 -1.92
CA LEU A 195 -3.19 18.02 -1.42
C LEU A 195 -2.73 16.99 -2.46
N ALA A 196 -1.57 16.38 -2.24
CA ALA A 196 -1.22 15.11 -2.88
C ALA A 196 -1.59 14.01 -1.89
N ALA A 197 -2.74 13.36 -2.13
CA ALA A 197 -3.05 12.09 -1.48
C ALA A 197 -2.04 11.04 -1.98
N GLN A 198 -0.96 10.86 -1.23
CA GLN A 198 0.03 9.82 -1.48
C GLN A 198 -0.52 8.50 -0.93
N ALA A 199 -1.25 7.78 -1.79
CA ALA A 199 -1.79 6.46 -1.55
C ALA A 199 -0.66 5.41 -1.53
N GLU A 200 0.03 5.28 -0.40
CA GLU A 200 0.86 4.10 -0.13
C GLU A 200 -0.04 3.06 0.52
N ALA A 201 -0.50 2.10 -0.26
CA ALA A 201 -1.49 1.12 0.14
C ALA A 201 -0.89 -0.03 0.96
N HIS A 202 -0.29 0.37 2.08
CA HIS A 202 0.13 -0.47 3.18
C HIS A 202 -0.71 -0.04 4.39
N SER A 203 -1.63 -0.89 4.82
CA SER A 203 -2.72 -0.47 5.71
C SER A 203 -2.97 -1.37 6.90
N TYR A 204 -3.67 -0.79 7.86
CA TYR A 204 -4.15 -1.43 9.07
C TYR A 204 -5.34 -0.65 9.65
N VAL A 205 -6.13 -1.31 10.48
CA VAL A 205 -7.20 -0.68 11.26
C VAL A 205 -6.57 0.23 12.31
N THR A 206 -6.90 1.51 12.29
CA THR A 206 -6.47 2.52 13.27
C THR A 206 -7.50 2.69 14.39
N ASN A 207 -8.78 2.43 14.11
CA ASN A 207 -9.86 2.52 15.10
C ASN A 207 -10.93 1.43 14.84
N PRO A 208 -11.20 0.52 15.79
CA PRO A 208 -10.51 0.38 17.07
C PRO A 208 -9.11 -0.22 16.84
N MET A 209 -8.08 0.35 17.47
CA MET A 209 -6.69 -0.08 17.22
C MET A 209 -6.44 -1.54 17.66
N PRO A 210 -6.01 -2.44 16.75
CA PRO A 210 -5.58 -3.79 17.09
C PRO A 210 -4.39 -3.79 18.05
N THR A 211 -4.10 -4.95 18.63
CA THR A 211 -2.87 -5.16 19.41
C THR A 211 -1.84 -5.86 18.54
N TRP A 212 -0.59 -5.42 18.62
CA TRP A 212 0.50 -5.89 17.75
C TRP A 212 1.64 -6.49 18.57
N SER A 213 2.29 -7.53 18.05
CA SER A 213 3.32 -8.31 18.78
C SER A 213 4.59 -7.52 19.10
N VAL A 214 4.86 -6.46 18.35
CA VAL A 214 6.06 -5.63 18.50
C VAL A 214 5.76 -4.18 18.91
N GLY A 215 4.53 -3.91 19.35
CA GLY A 215 4.13 -2.60 19.89
C GLY A 215 3.78 -1.53 18.87
N TYR A 216 3.91 -1.80 17.57
CA TYR A 216 3.52 -0.91 16.47
C TYR A 216 2.77 -1.69 15.38
N PRO A 217 1.91 -1.02 14.58
CA PRO A 217 1.13 -1.69 13.55
C PRO A 217 1.99 -2.25 12.42
N SER A 218 1.60 -3.40 11.88
CA SER A 218 2.06 -3.83 10.57
C SER A 218 1.19 -3.17 9.51
N THR A 219 1.82 -2.55 8.52
CA THR A 219 1.14 -2.01 7.35
C THR A 219 1.11 -3.03 6.20
N ASN A 220 1.60 -4.25 6.42
CA ASN A 220 1.76 -5.28 5.39
C ASN A 220 0.55 -6.23 5.32
N TYR A 221 0.34 -6.87 4.17
CA TYR A 221 -0.74 -7.83 3.96
C TYR A 221 -0.50 -9.13 4.74
N ALA A 222 -1.56 -9.65 5.34
CA ALA A 222 -1.53 -10.87 6.15
C ALA A 222 -1.54 -12.15 5.31
N GLY A 223 -2.06 -12.08 4.09
CA GLY A 223 -2.19 -13.23 3.21
C GLY A 223 -2.15 -12.87 1.73
N LEU A 224 -1.88 -13.88 0.91
CA LEU A 224 -2.01 -13.80 -0.54
C LEU A 224 -3.13 -14.72 -1.01
N ILE A 225 -3.88 -14.29 -2.02
CA ILE A 225 -4.91 -15.09 -2.67
C ILE A 225 -4.55 -15.24 -4.15
N ASP A 226 -4.43 -16.49 -4.61
CA ASP A 226 -4.26 -16.80 -6.04
C ASP A 226 -5.60 -16.57 -6.77
N GLY A 227 -5.84 -15.32 -7.17
CA GLY A 227 -7.06 -14.91 -7.83
C GLY A 227 -7.34 -15.70 -9.11
N GLN A 228 -6.31 -16.03 -9.91
CA GLN A 228 -6.50 -16.79 -11.15
C GLN A 228 -6.97 -18.23 -10.88
N LYS A 229 -6.51 -18.85 -9.80
CA LYS A 229 -6.92 -20.21 -9.41
C LYS A 229 -8.32 -20.26 -8.83
N TYR A 230 -8.67 -19.33 -7.95
CA TYR A 230 -9.92 -19.40 -7.16
C TYR A 230 -11.08 -18.60 -7.77
N LEU A 231 -10.78 -17.53 -8.50
CA LEU A 231 -11.72 -16.71 -9.26
C LEU A 231 -11.17 -16.47 -10.68
N PRO A 232 -11.13 -17.50 -11.55
CA PRO A 232 -10.53 -17.37 -12.88
C PRO A 232 -11.06 -16.16 -13.65
N CYS A 233 -10.13 -15.38 -14.23
CA CYS A 233 -10.48 -14.15 -14.91
C CYS A 233 -11.53 -14.41 -16.02
N PRO A 234 -12.66 -13.69 -16.04
CA PRO A 234 -13.68 -13.90 -17.06
C PRO A 234 -13.16 -13.57 -18.46
N LYS A 235 -13.62 -14.31 -19.47
CA LYS A 235 -13.21 -14.10 -20.86
C LYS A 235 -13.39 -12.64 -21.28
N GLY A 236 -12.32 -12.06 -21.85
CA GLY A 236 -12.29 -10.68 -22.34
C GLY A 236 -12.01 -9.62 -21.26
N LEU A 237 -11.71 -10.05 -20.03
CA LEU A 237 -11.21 -9.17 -18.96
C LEU A 237 -9.78 -9.57 -18.57
N SER A 238 -9.17 -8.76 -17.72
CA SER A 238 -7.83 -8.98 -17.16
C SER A 238 -7.81 -8.66 -15.66
N TYR A 239 -6.90 -9.29 -14.93
CA TYR A 239 -6.51 -8.89 -13.57
C TYR A 239 -5.19 -8.10 -13.53
N GLY A 240 -4.66 -7.71 -14.69
CA GLY A 240 -3.48 -6.85 -14.84
C GLY A 240 -3.79 -5.46 -15.38
N GLY A 241 -5.08 -5.07 -15.49
CA GLY A 241 -5.49 -3.75 -15.98
C GLY A 241 -5.45 -2.65 -14.92
N THR A 242 -6.18 -1.55 -15.11
CA THR A 242 -6.31 -0.49 -14.10
C THR A 242 -6.97 -1.02 -12.80
N PRO A 243 -6.74 -0.39 -11.63
CA PRO A 243 -7.38 -0.79 -10.38
C PRO A 243 -8.91 -0.94 -10.47
N GLU A 244 -9.56 -0.03 -11.19
CA GLU A 244 -11.00 -0.08 -11.46
C GLU A 244 -11.37 -1.28 -12.32
N SER A 245 -10.64 -1.52 -13.42
CA SER A 245 -10.91 -2.65 -14.32
C SER A 245 -10.68 -4.00 -13.65
N ASN A 246 -9.67 -4.12 -12.78
CA ASN A 246 -9.38 -5.34 -12.02
C ASN A 246 -10.47 -5.59 -10.97
N THR A 247 -10.96 -4.54 -10.31
CA THR A 247 -12.11 -4.61 -9.39
C THR A 247 -13.38 -5.05 -10.12
N ASN A 248 -13.62 -4.53 -11.33
CA ASN A 248 -14.73 -4.97 -12.17
C ASN A 248 -14.61 -6.44 -12.59
N ALA A 249 -13.40 -6.88 -12.96
CA ALA A 249 -13.13 -8.28 -13.28
C ALA A 249 -13.33 -9.18 -12.06
N TYR A 250 -12.86 -8.74 -10.88
CA TYR A 250 -13.01 -9.44 -9.61
C TYR A 250 -14.49 -9.69 -9.34
N TRP A 251 -15.32 -8.64 -9.38
CA TRP A 251 -16.74 -8.76 -9.09
C TRP A 251 -17.48 -9.63 -10.09
N LYS A 252 -17.11 -9.57 -11.38
CA LYS A 252 -17.69 -10.46 -12.38
C LYS A 252 -17.35 -11.94 -12.10
N ALA A 253 -16.12 -12.24 -11.71
CA ALA A 253 -15.72 -13.60 -11.33
C ALA A 253 -16.34 -14.04 -10.00
N PHE A 254 -16.32 -13.17 -8.99
CA PHE A 254 -16.84 -13.42 -7.65
C PHE A 254 -18.34 -13.73 -7.70
N ASN A 255 -19.12 -12.93 -8.42
CA ASN A 255 -20.56 -13.15 -8.58
C ASN A 255 -20.92 -14.44 -9.34
N ALA A 256 -20.00 -14.95 -10.17
CA ALA A 256 -20.15 -16.24 -10.84
C ALA A 256 -19.58 -17.41 -10.01
N SER A 257 -18.99 -17.12 -8.86
CA SER A 257 -18.31 -18.09 -8.01
C SER A 257 -19.26 -18.70 -6.97
N LYS A 258 -18.70 -19.58 -6.14
CA LYS A 258 -19.37 -20.20 -4.99
C LYS A 258 -19.15 -19.47 -3.67
N TYR A 259 -18.32 -18.43 -3.66
CA TYR A 259 -17.98 -17.69 -2.44
C TYR A 259 -19.09 -16.69 -2.14
N THR A 260 -19.45 -16.57 -0.87
CA THR A 260 -20.58 -15.76 -0.44
C THR A 260 -20.17 -14.41 0.14
N SER A 261 -18.91 -14.26 0.52
CA SER A 261 -18.32 -13.03 1.06
C SER A 261 -16.81 -13.00 0.80
N LEU A 262 -16.18 -11.84 0.95
CA LEU A 262 -14.73 -11.71 0.95
C LEU A 262 -14.12 -12.57 2.07
N LYS A 263 -14.70 -12.54 3.27
CA LYS A 263 -14.27 -13.42 4.36
C LYS A 263 -14.31 -14.90 3.96
N ASP A 264 -15.39 -15.36 3.32
CA ASP A 264 -15.51 -16.76 2.87
C ASP A 264 -14.46 -17.14 1.82
N LEU A 265 -14.19 -16.24 0.87
CA LEU A 265 -13.09 -16.40 -0.09
C LEU A 265 -11.74 -16.49 0.63
N ALA A 266 -11.46 -15.52 1.50
CA ALA A 266 -10.20 -15.41 2.23
C ALA A 266 -9.94 -16.65 3.09
N ASP A 267 -10.88 -17.02 3.96
CA ASP A 267 -10.76 -18.16 4.89
C ASP A 267 -10.47 -19.49 4.18
N LYS A 268 -10.99 -19.66 2.96
CA LYS A 268 -10.83 -20.90 2.19
C LYS A 268 -9.59 -20.93 1.30
N THR A 269 -8.95 -19.78 1.04
CA THR A 269 -7.97 -19.67 -0.06
C THR A 269 -6.66 -18.97 0.31
N MET A 270 -6.62 -18.22 1.42
CA MET A 270 -5.47 -17.41 1.77
C MET A 270 -4.21 -18.27 2.02
N VAL A 271 -3.08 -17.76 1.54
CA VAL A 271 -1.74 -18.23 1.90
C VAL A 271 -1.13 -17.21 2.85
N LEU A 272 -1.04 -17.58 4.12
CA LEU A 272 -0.58 -16.71 5.21
C LEU A 272 0.89 -16.33 5.07
N GLN A 273 1.18 -15.04 5.28
CA GLN A 273 2.52 -14.50 5.21
C GLN A 273 3.28 -14.66 6.53
N THR A 274 4.60 -14.60 6.46
CA THR A 274 5.48 -14.46 7.61
C THR A 274 6.27 -13.19 7.43
N LEU A 275 6.25 -12.32 8.44
CA LEU A 275 6.89 -11.02 8.40
C LEU A 275 7.72 -10.84 9.66
N SER A 276 9.01 -10.56 9.52
CA SER A 276 9.82 -10.15 10.66
C SER A 276 9.54 -8.67 10.97
N PRO A 277 9.40 -8.26 12.25
CA PRO A 277 9.48 -9.06 13.48
C PRO A 277 8.12 -9.62 13.97
N PHE A 278 7.05 -9.49 13.18
CA PHE A 278 5.68 -9.85 13.57
C PHE A 278 5.42 -11.36 13.69
N GLY A 279 6.23 -12.20 13.05
CA GLY A 279 6.05 -13.65 12.97
C GLY A 279 5.11 -14.05 11.83
N LYS A 280 4.50 -15.24 11.95
CA LYS A 280 3.55 -15.76 10.96
C LYS A 280 2.15 -15.20 11.21
N ALA A 281 1.52 -14.66 10.18
CA ALA A 281 0.13 -14.24 10.23
C ALA A 281 -0.81 -15.43 10.54
N THR A 282 -1.96 -15.14 11.13
CA THR A 282 -3.01 -16.12 11.42
C THR A 282 -4.23 -15.90 10.53
N ALA A 283 -4.98 -16.97 10.24
CA ALA A 283 -6.20 -16.88 9.43
C ALA A 283 -7.31 -16.05 10.08
N GLU A 284 -7.27 -15.89 11.41
CA GLU A 284 -8.29 -15.15 12.16
C GLU A 284 -7.91 -13.68 12.34
N CYS A 285 -6.63 -13.37 12.55
CA CYS A 285 -6.20 -12.06 13.00
C CYS A 285 -5.08 -11.42 12.15
N GLY A 286 -4.65 -12.08 11.08
CA GLY A 286 -3.46 -11.65 10.35
C GLY A 286 -2.27 -11.50 11.30
N PHE A 287 -1.63 -10.34 11.29
CA PHE A 287 -0.52 -10.01 12.21
C PHE A 287 -0.94 -9.40 13.55
N SER A 288 -2.24 -9.14 13.75
CA SER A 288 -2.75 -8.68 15.05
C SER A 288 -2.90 -9.83 16.05
N ILE A 289 -2.88 -9.51 17.35
CA ILE A 289 -2.95 -10.49 18.42
C ILE A 289 -4.42 -10.78 18.77
N LYS A 290 -4.82 -12.05 18.61
CA LYS A 290 -6.15 -12.56 18.96
C LYS A 290 -6.59 -12.24 20.39
N ASN A 291 -5.70 -12.41 21.35
CA ASN A 291 -5.97 -12.15 22.77
C ASN A 291 -5.32 -10.83 23.22
N GLY A 292 -5.39 -9.81 22.36
CA GLY A 292 -4.87 -8.49 22.63
C GLY A 292 -5.73 -7.67 23.61
N THR A 293 -5.41 -6.38 23.71
CA THR A 293 -6.19 -5.40 24.48
C THR A 293 -7.60 -5.24 23.91
N ALA A 294 -8.61 -5.50 24.73
CA ALA A 294 -10.00 -5.31 24.37
C ALA A 294 -10.36 -3.82 24.17
N ARG A 295 -11.02 -3.51 23.06
CA ARG A 295 -11.45 -2.17 22.67
C ARG A 295 -12.97 -2.02 22.81
N ALA A 296 -13.42 -0.79 23.03
CA ALA A 296 -14.84 -0.46 22.92
C ALA A 296 -15.22 -0.37 21.43
N LEU A 297 -16.52 -0.50 21.13
CA LEU A 297 -17.03 -0.26 19.79
C LEU A 297 -16.79 1.22 19.40
N PRO A 298 -16.11 1.51 18.28
CA PRO A 298 -15.90 2.89 17.85
C PRO A 298 -17.16 3.51 17.24
N LYS A 299 -17.05 4.74 16.74
CA LYS A 299 -18.12 5.33 15.93
C LYS A 299 -18.18 4.71 14.53
N GLU A 300 -17.02 4.61 13.92
CA GLU A 300 -16.75 4.08 12.59
C GLU A 300 -15.50 3.20 12.73
N VAL A 301 -15.37 2.20 11.85
CA VAL A 301 -14.11 1.47 11.75
C VAL A 301 -13.20 2.25 10.84
N GLN A 302 -12.01 2.62 11.32
CA GLN A 302 -11.06 3.40 10.55
C GLN A 302 -9.88 2.54 10.10
N TRP A 303 -9.54 2.66 8.82
CA TRP A 303 -8.30 2.14 8.24
C TRP A 303 -7.32 3.28 8.03
N HIS A 304 -6.02 3.01 8.15
CA HIS A 304 -4.99 4.03 7.96
C HIS A 304 -5.10 4.69 6.58
N ASP A 305 -5.09 3.88 5.51
CA ASP A 305 -5.31 4.31 4.13
C ASP A 305 -5.54 3.06 3.26
N PHE A 306 -6.51 3.06 2.36
CA PHE A 306 -6.64 1.98 1.37
C PHE A 306 -5.80 2.22 0.11
N GLY A 307 -5.62 3.48 -0.26
CA GLY A 307 -4.90 3.90 -1.46
C GLY A 307 -5.58 3.53 -2.79
N LEU A 308 -5.77 4.51 -3.66
CA LEU A 308 -6.48 4.35 -4.96
C LEU A 308 -5.84 3.35 -5.93
N SER A 309 -4.57 3.00 -5.73
CA SER A 309 -3.88 1.95 -6.50
C SER A 309 -4.28 0.53 -6.08
N HIS A 310 -4.84 0.35 -4.88
CA HIS A 310 -5.14 -0.96 -4.27
C HIS A 310 -6.65 -1.18 -4.09
N GLN A 311 -7.40 -0.80 -5.12
CA GLN A 311 -8.85 -1.00 -5.15
C GLN A 311 -9.25 -2.45 -4.91
N GLY A 312 -10.42 -2.61 -4.31
CA GLY A 312 -11.00 -3.90 -3.99
C GLY A 312 -11.94 -3.83 -2.78
N PRO A 313 -12.72 -4.89 -2.54
CA PRO A 313 -13.73 -4.89 -1.50
C PRO A 313 -13.16 -4.98 -0.09
N CYS A 314 -13.94 -4.51 0.87
CA CYS A 314 -13.65 -4.68 2.29
C CYS A 314 -14.92 -5.03 3.07
N GLU A 315 -14.74 -5.67 4.22
CA GLU A 315 -15.80 -6.12 5.11
C GLU A 315 -15.41 -5.89 6.58
N VAL A 316 -16.42 -5.67 7.42
CA VAL A 316 -16.30 -5.69 8.89
C VAL A 316 -17.23 -6.77 9.43
N TRP A 317 -16.69 -7.63 10.29
CA TRP A 317 -17.39 -8.74 10.92
C TRP A 317 -17.29 -8.64 12.44
N CYS A 318 -18.35 -9.03 13.14
CA CYS A 318 -18.39 -9.15 14.60
C CYS A 318 -18.90 -10.53 14.99
N ASP A 319 -18.07 -11.34 15.67
CA ASP A 319 -18.34 -12.75 16.01
C ASP A 319 -18.98 -13.56 14.86
N GLY A 320 -18.44 -13.39 13.65
CA GLY A 320 -18.91 -14.11 12.45
C GLY A 320 -20.18 -13.54 11.80
N LYS A 321 -20.68 -12.38 12.25
CA LYS A 321 -21.79 -11.65 11.60
C LYS A 321 -21.25 -10.45 10.80
N LEU A 322 -21.72 -10.29 9.57
CA LEU A 322 -21.33 -9.17 8.70
C LEU A 322 -22.00 -7.89 9.20
N ALA A 323 -21.20 -6.89 9.57
CA ALA A 323 -21.65 -5.58 10.04
C ALA A 323 -21.46 -4.47 8.99
N PHE A 324 -20.59 -4.69 8.00
CA PHE A 324 -20.36 -3.77 6.88
C PHE A 324 -19.73 -4.52 5.70
N GLU A 325 -20.11 -4.14 4.48
CA GLU A 325 -19.43 -4.51 3.24
C GLU A 325 -19.43 -3.33 2.27
N ASP A 326 -18.38 -3.23 1.45
CA ASP A 326 -18.36 -2.33 0.30
C ASP A 326 -17.57 -2.95 -0.85
N LYS A 327 -17.97 -2.59 -2.08
CA LYS A 327 -17.42 -3.18 -3.30
C LYS A 327 -16.02 -2.69 -3.66
N ASN A 328 -15.64 -1.51 -3.20
CA ASN A 328 -14.37 -0.87 -3.52
C ASN A 328 -14.03 0.22 -2.48
N CYS A 329 -13.41 -0.19 -1.38
CA CYS A 329 -13.21 0.70 -0.24
C CYS A 329 -12.19 1.81 -0.50
N ALA A 330 -11.17 1.52 -1.33
CA ALA A 330 -10.22 2.55 -1.75
C ALA A 330 -10.87 3.67 -2.56
N LEU A 331 -11.89 3.36 -3.36
CA LEU A 331 -12.60 4.35 -4.17
C LEU A 331 -13.66 5.10 -3.36
N ASN A 332 -14.39 4.39 -2.51
CA ASN A 332 -15.55 4.94 -1.80
C ASN A 332 -15.19 5.65 -0.48
N TYR A 333 -14.02 5.33 0.10
CA TYR A 333 -13.50 5.93 1.34
C TYR A 333 -12.04 6.37 1.14
N PRO A 334 -11.77 7.37 0.27
CA PRO A 334 -10.43 7.78 -0.11
C PRO A 334 -9.72 8.67 0.93
N GLU A 335 -10.41 9.07 2.00
CA GLU A 335 -9.85 9.87 3.08
C GLU A 335 -8.82 9.09 3.92
N VAL A 336 -7.94 9.81 4.62
CA VAL A 336 -6.87 9.25 5.45
C VAL A 336 -7.00 9.84 6.87
N PRO A 337 -7.43 9.05 7.88
CA PRO A 337 -7.84 7.66 7.80
C PRO A 337 -9.21 7.46 7.13
N ALA A 338 -9.38 6.34 6.42
CA ALA A 338 -10.63 5.95 5.76
C ALA A 338 -11.68 5.54 6.81
N SER A 339 -12.86 6.14 6.77
CA SER A 339 -13.88 6.01 7.82
C SER A 339 -15.05 5.13 7.34
N LEU A 340 -15.04 3.86 7.73
CA LEU A 340 -16.07 2.90 7.34
C LEU A 340 -17.29 2.98 8.28
N PRO A 341 -18.49 3.27 7.77
CA PRO A 341 -19.70 3.06 8.55
C PRO A 341 -19.88 1.56 8.81
N TYR A 342 -20.50 1.18 9.90
CA TYR A 342 -20.87 -0.21 10.15
C TYR A 342 -22.11 -0.28 11.05
N ASP A 343 -22.85 -1.38 10.96
CA ASP A 343 -23.97 -1.63 11.85
C ASP A 343 -23.46 -2.02 13.23
N LYS A 344 -23.42 -1.03 14.14
CA LYS A 344 -22.99 -1.25 15.51
C LYS A 344 -23.83 -2.27 16.26
N SER A 345 -25.13 -2.37 15.95
CA SER A 345 -26.04 -3.28 16.64
C SER A 345 -25.69 -4.74 16.37
N VAL A 346 -25.13 -5.04 15.19
CA VAL A 346 -24.58 -6.37 14.85
C VAL A 346 -23.40 -6.73 15.77
N CYS A 347 -22.66 -5.72 16.23
CA CYS A 347 -21.47 -5.87 17.07
C CYS A 347 -21.73 -5.71 18.58
N GLU A 348 -22.94 -5.34 18.99
CA GLU A 348 -23.30 -5.26 20.41
C GLU A 348 -23.22 -6.66 21.04
N GLY A 349 -22.52 -6.76 22.16
CA GLY A 349 -22.28 -8.04 22.83
C GLY A 349 -21.22 -8.93 22.17
N ALA A 350 -20.61 -8.52 21.06
CA ALA A 350 -19.59 -9.32 20.38
C ALA A 350 -18.26 -9.32 21.16
N SER A 351 -17.54 -10.43 21.07
CA SER A 351 -16.21 -10.64 21.67
C SER A 351 -15.07 -10.21 20.74
N MET A 352 -15.29 -10.21 19.43
CA MET A 352 -14.26 -9.91 18.44
C MET A 352 -14.83 -9.19 17.23
N MET A 353 -14.11 -8.16 16.79
CA MET A 353 -14.27 -7.56 15.47
C MET A 353 -13.15 -8.08 14.55
N GLN A 354 -13.48 -8.37 13.30
CA GLN A 354 -12.50 -8.64 12.24
C GLN A 354 -12.78 -7.68 11.09
N SER A 355 -11.76 -7.04 10.54
CA SER A 355 -11.88 -6.24 9.33
C SER A 355 -10.98 -6.80 8.24
N TYR A 356 -11.57 -7.02 7.08
CA TYR A 356 -10.97 -7.61 5.89
C TYR A 356 -10.93 -6.56 4.80
N TRP A 357 -9.82 -6.48 4.09
CA TRP A 357 -9.72 -5.76 2.83
C TRP A 357 -8.84 -6.56 1.88
N ILE A 358 -9.25 -6.68 0.62
CA ILE A 358 -8.43 -7.28 -0.42
C ILE A 358 -8.08 -6.21 -1.45
N ALA A 359 -6.79 -6.07 -1.72
CA ALA A 359 -6.30 -5.26 -2.81
C ALA A 359 -6.18 -6.14 -4.07
N VAL A 360 -6.98 -5.82 -5.08
CA VAL A 360 -7.03 -6.58 -6.35
C VAL A 360 -6.28 -5.89 -7.47
N HIS A 361 -5.24 -5.13 -7.12
CA HIS A 361 -4.40 -4.40 -8.07
C HIS A 361 -3.68 -5.36 -9.05
N GLY A 362 -3.26 -6.53 -8.61
CA GLY A 362 -2.63 -7.53 -9.46
C GLY A 362 -2.60 -8.89 -8.79
N LEU A 363 -2.23 -9.92 -9.54
CA LEU A 363 -2.05 -11.26 -8.97
C LEU A 363 -0.64 -11.44 -8.38
N PRO A 364 -0.49 -12.19 -7.28
CA PRO A 364 -1.56 -12.65 -6.39
C PRO A 364 -2.18 -11.47 -5.62
N TRP A 365 -3.47 -11.56 -5.30
CA TRP A 365 -4.14 -10.50 -4.55
C TRP A 365 -3.66 -10.46 -3.11
N GLN A 366 -3.53 -9.25 -2.58
CA GLN A 366 -3.08 -9.02 -1.22
C GLN A 366 -4.28 -8.91 -0.27
N LEU A 367 -4.26 -9.71 0.79
CA LEU A 367 -5.29 -9.72 1.84
C LEU A 367 -4.78 -9.01 3.09
N TYR A 368 -5.44 -7.93 3.46
CA TYR A 368 -5.28 -7.25 4.74
C TYR A 368 -6.35 -7.73 5.70
N LEU A 369 -5.93 -8.18 6.88
CA LEU A 369 -6.81 -8.73 7.92
C LEU A 369 -6.31 -8.28 9.28
N ASN A 370 -7.17 -7.62 10.05
CA ASN A 370 -6.94 -7.33 11.46
C ASN A 370 -8.12 -7.82 12.30
N CYS A 371 -7.84 -8.33 13.49
CA CYS A 371 -8.85 -8.63 14.50
C CYS A 371 -8.63 -7.78 15.75
N ILE A 372 -9.73 -7.50 16.44
CA ILE A 372 -9.76 -6.64 17.61
C ILE A 372 -10.68 -7.28 18.65
N PRO A 373 -10.15 -7.71 19.81
CA PRO A 373 -10.99 -8.10 20.94
C PRO A 373 -11.87 -6.94 21.37
N LEU A 374 -13.13 -7.23 21.67
CA LEU A 374 -14.12 -6.24 22.07
C LEU A 374 -14.52 -6.43 23.53
N LYS A 375 -14.82 -5.33 24.22
CA LYS A 375 -15.27 -5.35 25.63
C LYS A 375 -16.67 -5.94 25.84
N GLY A 376 -17.40 -6.29 24.76
CA GLY A 376 -18.83 -6.61 24.78
C GLY A 376 -19.20 -8.08 24.99
N GLY A 377 -18.32 -9.02 24.68
CA GLY A 377 -18.56 -10.45 24.93
C GLY A 377 -18.17 -10.85 26.34
N ASP A 378 -18.79 -11.90 26.90
CA ASP A 378 -18.46 -12.58 28.16
C ASP A 378 -17.06 -13.25 28.12
N SER A 379 -16.06 -12.48 27.70
CA SER A 379 -14.67 -12.83 27.75
C SER A 379 -14.26 -12.58 29.20
N THR A 380 -14.30 -13.63 30.00
CA THR A 380 -13.48 -13.72 31.22
C THR A 380 -12.04 -13.45 30.80
N ALA A 381 -11.62 -12.18 30.87
CA ALA A 381 -10.24 -11.80 30.77
C ALA A 381 -9.53 -12.52 31.92
N GLY A 382 -8.67 -13.48 31.58
CA GLY A 382 -7.71 -14.05 32.51
C GLY A 382 -6.78 -12.92 32.93
N GLU A 383 -7.13 -12.26 34.02
CA GLU A 383 -6.25 -11.41 34.79
C GLU A 383 -5.12 -12.30 35.31
N SER A 384 -3.97 -12.30 34.63
CA SER A 384 -2.73 -12.81 35.22
C SER A 384 -2.24 -11.75 36.20
N ASP A 385 -2.90 -11.70 37.35
CA ASP A 385 -2.42 -10.98 38.52
C ASP A 385 -1.27 -11.79 39.13
N THR A 386 -0.05 -11.25 39.00
CA THR A 386 1.13 -11.86 39.59
C THR A 386 1.13 -11.49 41.06
N THR A 387 0.64 -12.41 41.89
CA THR A 387 0.60 -12.28 43.34
C THR A 387 2.02 -12.17 43.90
N VAL A 388 2.42 -10.97 44.35
CA VAL A 388 3.51 -10.81 45.32
C VAL A 388 2.87 -10.46 46.66
N THR A 389 2.76 -11.48 47.49
CA THR A 389 2.39 -11.37 48.90
C THR A 389 3.43 -10.52 49.64
N GLN A 390 3.02 -9.40 50.21
CA GLN A 390 3.63 -8.90 51.45
C GLN A 390 2.65 -8.07 52.28
N THR A 391 2.53 -8.52 53.52
CA THR A 391 1.65 -8.12 54.62
C THR A 391 1.81 -6.65 55.02
N THR A 392 0.71 -5.95 55.34
CA THR A 392 0.56 -5.12 56.56
C THR A 392 -0.85 -4.51 56.70
N THR A 393 -1.56 -5.02 57.72
CA THR A 393 -2.40 -4.30 58.72
C THR A 393 -3.51 -3.32 58.27
N ALA A 394 -4.77 -3.72 58.51
CA ALA A 394 -5.97 -2.88 58.62
C ALA A 394 -5.96 -2.02 59.93
N PRO A 395 -6.79 -0.96 60.09
CA PRO A 395 -8.26 -1.07 60.33
C PRO A 395 -9.08 -0.06 59.49
N GLU A 396 -10.23 -0.44 58.91
CA GLU A 396 -11.58 -0.50 59.49
C GLU A 396 -12.29 0.87 59.62
N ALA A 397 -13.41 1.01 58.89
CA ALA A 397 -14.73 1.57 59.27
C ALA A 397 -15.42 2.17 58.01
N SER A 398 -16.48 1.54 57.47
CA SER A 398 -17.92 1.79 57.77
C SER A 398 -18.45 3.05 57.05
N THR A 399 -19.63 3.16 56.41
CA THR A 399 -20.80 2.29 56.17
C THR A 399 -21.75 3.08 55.23
N THR A 400 -22.55 2.41 54.38
CA THR A 400 -23.97 2.72 53.94
C THR A 400 -24.30 4.09 53.29
N THR A 401 -25.31 4.35 52.44
CA THR A 401 -26.56 3.73 51.93
C THR A 401 -27.12 4.72 50.87
N THR A 402 -27.49 4.26 49.66
CA THR A 402 -28.85 4.16 49.06
C THR A 402 -29.59 5.44 48.58
N THR A 403 -30.25 5.28 47.40
CA THR A 403 -31.51 5.92 46.90
C THR A 403 -31.44 7.42 46.55
N GLU A 404 -32.10 8.01 45.54
CA GLU A 404 -33.33 7.72 44.80
C GLU A 404 -33.41 8.60 43.54
N ALA A 405 -34.26 8.19 42.58
CA ALA A 405 -34.73 9.01 41.46
C ALA A 405 -35.62 10.18 41.93
N PRO A 406 -35.98 11.11 41.02
CA PRO A 406 -37.39 11.11 40.62
C PRO A 406 -37.65 11.45 39.14
N THR A 407 -38.91 11.28 38.79
CA THR A 407 -39.58 11.25 37.49
C THR A 407 -40.24 12.59 37.09
N ALA A 408 -40.36 12.80 35.78
CA ALA A 408 -41.36 13.56 35.00
C ALA A 408 -41.53 15.09 35.13
N THR A 409 -41.68 15.77 33.98
CA THR A 409 -42.93 16.48 33.57
C THR A 409 -42.85 16.96 32.10
N ASP A 410 -43.92 16.69 31.36
CA ASP A 410 -44.25 17.12 29.99
C ASP A 410 -44.49 18.64 29.84
N THR A 411 -44.22 19.24 28.66
CA THR A 411 -45.24 19.74 27.70
C THR A 411 -44.61 20.49 26.48
N PRO A 412 -45.33 20.63 25.34
CA PRO A 412 -44.77 20.76 24.00
C PRO A 412 -44.79 22.19 23.43
N LYS A 413 -44.09 22.39 22.30
CA LYS A 413 -44.31 23.54 21.42
C LYS A 413 -44.41 23.12 19.95
N THR A 414 -45.54 23.47 19.35
CA THR A 414 -45.94 23.27 17.95
C THR A 414 -45.59 24.50 17.09
N GLU A 415 -45.53 24.27 15.78
CA GLU A 415 -45.60 25.17 14.62
C GLU A 415 -44.29 25.89 14.24
N THR A 416 -43.83 25.88 12.99
CA THR A 416 -44.60 26.11 11.75
C THR A 416 -43.89 25.54 10.52
N THR A 417 -44.69 25.05 9.58
CA THR A 417 -44.41 24.70 8.19
C THR A 417 -43.88 25.88 7.36
N THR A 418 -43.02 25.61 6.37
CA THR A 418 -43.03 26.27 5.05
C THR A 418 -42.31 25.38 4.04
N ASP A 419 -43.07 24.91 3.05
CA ASP A 419 -42.63 24.19 1.86
C ASP A 419 -42.18 25.14 0.74
N ALA A 420 -41.41 24.56 -0.20
CA ALA A 420 -41.28 24.86 -1.63
C ALA A 420 -40.09 25.74 -2.10
N PRO A 421 -39.65 25.57 -3.37
CA PRO A 421 -39.39 24.32 -4.07
C PRO A 421 -38.02 24.26 -4.77
N GLU A 422 -37.69 23.04 -5.14
CA GLU A 422 -36.62 22.54 -6.00
C GLU A 422 -36.56 23.24 -7.39
N THR A 423 -35.37 23.64 -7.82
CA THR A 423 -35.07 23.94 -9.23
C THR A 423 -33.75 23.29 -9.64
N THR A 424 -33.88 22.19 -10.36
CA THR A 424 -32.85 21.45 -11.08
C THR A 424 -32.38 22.21 -12.32
N PRO A 425 -31.07 22.47 -12.52
CA PRO A 425 -30.54 22.87 -13.82
C PRO A 425 -30.17 21.63 -14.64
N ALA A 426 -30.75 21.53 -15.84
CA ALA A 426 -30.52 20.48 -16.82
C ALA A 426 -29.07 20.43 -17.31
N ALA A 427 -28.52 19.22 -17.43
CA ALA A 427 -27.22 18.94 -18.01
C ALA A 427 -27.24 19.09 -19.55
N PRO A 428 -26.18 19.63 -20.18
CA PRO A 428 -26.08 19.71 -21.62
C PRO A 428 -25.66 18.36 -22.22
N THR A 429 -26.39 17.97 -23.26
CA THR A 429 -26.19 16.76 -24.08
C THR A 429 -24.90 16.88 -24.91
N PRO A 430 -23.98 15.89 -24.89
CA PRO A 430 -22.90 15.84 -25.86
C PRO A 430 -23.39 15.21 -27.16
N THR A 431 -23.29 15.96 -28.25
CA THR A 431 -23.56 15.51 -29.62
C THR A 431 -22.46 14.55 -30.08
N THR A 432 -22.84 13.32 -30.41
CA THR A 432 -21.96 12.30 -31.02
C THR A 432 -21.65 12.70 -32.46
N ALA A 433 -20.38 12.97 -32.76
CA ALA A 433 -19.86 13.02 -34.12
C ALA A 433 -19.34 11.62 -34.51
N THR A 434 -19.97 11.02 -35.50
CA THR A 434 -19.55 9.78 -36.15
C THR A 434 -18.32 10.02 -37.03
N PRO A 435 -17.18 9.33 -36.84
CA PRO A 435 -16.18 9.22 -37.89
C PRO A 435 -16.54 8.06 -38.83
N THR A 436 -16.56 8.40 -40.12
CA THR A 436 -16.73 7.52 -41.28
C THR A 436 -15.67 6.40 -41.29
N ALA A 437 -16.15 5.15 -41.40
CA ALA A 437 -15.32 3.99 -41.70
C ALA A 437 -14.71 4.11 -43.09
N THR A 438 -13.38 3.99 -43.18
CA THR A 438 -12.70 3.69 -44.45
C THR A 438 -12.38 2.19 -44.44
N GLU A 439 -13.00 1.51 -45.39
CA GLU A 439 -12.85 0.09 -45.71
C GLU A 439 -11.44 -0.17 -46.29
N ALA A 440 -10.70 -1.09 -45.69
CA ALA A 440 -9.53 -1.72 -46.30
C ALA A 440 -9.77 -3.23 -46.35
N THR A 441 -9.82 -3.74 -47.58
CA THR A 441 -10.02 -5.13 -47.98
C THR A 441 -8.87 -6.04 -47.49
N PRO A 442 -9.12 -7.32 -47.14
CA PRO A 442 -8.12 -8.18 -46.51
C PRO A 442 -7.17 -8.81 -47.52
N THR A 443 -5.89 -8.88 -47.16
CA THR A 443 -4.95 -9.88 -47.71
C THR A 443 -4.90 -11.07 -46.77
N THR A 444 -5.36 -12.20 -47.30
CA THR A 444 -5.14 -13.56 -46.83
C THR A 444 -3.64 -13.87 -46.73
N ASP A 445 -3.23 -14.46 -45.60
CA ASP A 445 -2.26 -15.57 -45.64
C ASP A 445 -2.57 -16.53 -44.48
N GLU A 446 -2.96 -17.75 -44.88
CA GLU A 446 -2.96 -18.94 -44.05
C GLU A 446 -1.51 -19.34 -43.76
N ASN A 447 -1.09 -19.45 -42.50
CA ASN A 447 -0.48 -20.70 -42.06
C ASN A 447 -0.55 -20.93 -40.54
N THR A 448 -0.81 -22.19 -40.27
CA THR A 448 -1.01 -22.94 -39.05
C THR A 448 0.09 -22.85 -37.98
N GLY A 449 -0.31 -23.01 -36.70
CA GLY A 449 0.61 -23.44 -35.64
C GLY A 449 0.19 -23.04 -34.23
N GLY A 450 -0.76 -23.77 -33.62
CA GLY A 450 -1.14 -23.58 -32.22
C GLY A 450 0.00 -23.87 -31.25
N GLY A 451 0.42 -22.85 -30.51
CA GLY A 451 1.33 -22.95 -29.37
C GLY A 451 0.54 -22.99 -28.05
N LYS A 452 0.58 -24.15 -27.38
CA LYS A 452 0.03 -24.34 -26.03
C LYS A 452 0.95 -23.68 -25.01
N CYS A 453 0.40 -22.87 -24.10
CA CYS A 453 1.08 -22.45 -22.88
C CYS A 453 1.37 -23.66 -21.99
N THR A 454 2.65 -23.92 -21.73
CA THR A 454 3.09 -24.78 -20.63
C THR A 454 4.01 -23.99 -19.71
N ARG A 455 3.55 -23.84 -18.46
CA ARG A 455 4.32 -23.57 -17.24
C ARG A 455 5.75 -24.12 -17.32
N ARG A 456 6.76 -23.32 -16.95
CA ARG A 456 8.02 -23.84 -16.41
C ARG A 456 8.21 -23.32 -14.99
N MET A 457 8.75 -24.23 -14.19
CA MET A 457 8.96 -24.16 -12.74
C MET A 457 10.08 -23.19 -12.37
#